data_AF-X1IHB3-F1
#
_entry.id   AF-X1IHB3-F1
#
_cell.length_a   1.000
_cell.length_b   1.000
_cell.length_c   1.000
_cell.angle_alpha   90.00
_cell.angle_beta   90.00
_cell.angle_gamma   90.00
#
_symmetry.space_group_name_H-M   'P 1'
#
loop_
_entity.id
_entity.type
_entity.pdbx_description
1 polymer ?
#
loop_
_entity_poly.entity_id
_entity_poly.type
_entity_poly.pdbx_seq_one_letter_code
_entity_poly.pdbx_strand_id
1 'polypeptide(L)' 'MAFIQVALKTSQDRIKVFNALKGQSVTGRPVRNLVLSTDQLKTIKEAGIPVYPVSANGKNDFRKKLDIDSVIKHHPD' A
#
# COMPACT_ATOMS: atom_id res chain seq x y z
N MET A 1 12.34 -4.97 -9.55
CA MET A 1 11.15 -4.11 -9.37
C MET A 1 9.92 -4.94 -8.99
N ALA A 2 9.71 -5.14 -7.70
CA ALA A 2 8.54 -5.85 -7.19
C ALA A 2 7.32 -4.93 -7.04
N PHE A 3 6.15 -5.42 -7.44
CA PHE A 3 4.86 -4.76 -7.26
C PHE A 3 4.06 -5.50 -6.19
N ILE A 4 3.67 -4.78 -5.14
CA ILE A 4 3.01 -5.34 -3.98
C ILE A 4 1.59 -4.79 -3.91
N GLN A 5 0.61 -5.69 -3.79
CA GLN A 5 -0.77 -5.31 -3.59
C GLN A 5 -1.02 -5.02 -2.10
N VAL A 6 -1.53 -3.84 -1.80
CA VAL A 6 -1.90 -3.40 -0.46
C VAL A 6 -3.34 -2.92 -0.41
N ALA A 7 -3.90 -2.97 0.80
CA ALA A 7 -5.21 -2.44 1.12
C ALA A 7 -5.10 -1.18 1.98
N LEU A 8 -6.11 -0.32 1.85
CA LEU A 8 -6.32 0.88 2.64
C LEU A 8 -7.65 0.75 3.41
N LYS A 9 -7.66 1.25 4.65
CA LYS A 9 -8.84 1.17 5.51
C LYS A 9 -9.95 2.11 5.03
N THR A 10 -9.58 3.32 4.59
CA THR A 10 -10.54 4.36 4.20
C THR A 10 -10.23 4.97 2.83
N SER A 11 -11.23 5.61 2.22
CA SER A 11 -11.04 6.40 0.99
C SER A 11 -10.18 7.65 1.22
N GLN A 12 -10.14 8.19 2.44
CA GLN A 12 -9.27 9.32 2.78
C GLN A 12 -7.79 8.91 2.81
N ASP A 13 -7.48 7.71 3.30
CA ASP A 13 -6.11 7.18 3.26
C ASP A 13 -5.60 7.07 1.82
N ARG A 14 -6.51 6.75 0.88
CA ARG A 14 -6.19 6.71 -0.55
C ARG A 14 -5.79 8.08 -1.06
N ILE A 15 -6.53 9.13 -0.71
CA ILE A 15 -6.21 10.51 -1.08
C ILE A 15 -4.85 10.91 -0.49
N LYS A 16 -4.57 10.54 0.77
CA LYS A 16 -3.25 10.78 1.39
C LYS A 16 -2.13 10.08 0.62
N VAL A 17 -2.33 8.84 0.19
CA VAL A 17 -1.36 8.12 -0.65
C VAL A 17 -1.13 8.85 -1.97
N PHE A 18 -2.20 9.25 -2.68
CA PHE A 18 -2.05 10.00 -3.94
C PHE A 18 -1.30 11.32 -3.78
N ASN A 19 -1.56 12.04 -2.68
CA ASN A 19 -0.87 13.29 -2.35
C ASN A 19 0.61 13.04 -1.99
N ALA A 20 0.89 12.01 -1.18
CA ALA A 20 2.25 11.64 -0.79
C ALA A 20 3.09 11.19 -1.99
N LEU A 21 2.49 10.48 -2.94
CA LEU A 21 3.13 10.02 -4.16
C LEU A 21 3.17 11.08 -5.28
N LYS A 22 2.74 12.33 -5.02
CA LYS A 22 2.80 13.47 -5.96
C LYS A 22 2.28 13.17 -7.38
N GLY A 23 1.26 12.33 -7.51
CA GLY A 23 0.66 11.99 -8.81
C GLY A 23 1.34 10.86 -9.60
N GLN A 24 2.24 10.07 -8.99
CA GLN A 24 2.69 8.82 -9.60
C GLN A 24 1.51 7.89 -9.89
N SER A 25 1.59 7.15 -10.99
CA SER A 25 0.56 6.19 -11.36
C SER A 25 0.48 5.07 -10.32
N VAL A 26 -0.69 4.93 -9.71
CA VAL A 26 -1.02 3.81 -8.82
C VAL A 26 -2.08 2.96 -9.49
N THR A 27 -1.79 1.67 -9.68
CA THR A 27 -2.70 0.74 -10.34
C THR A 27 -3.52 -0.03 -9.31
N GLY A 28 -4.81 -0.24 -9.55
CA GLY A 28 -5.65 -1.03 -8.64
C GLY A 28 -7.14 -0.76 -8.83
N ARG A 29 -7.93 -1.82 -9.04
CA ARG A 29 -9.40 -1.82 -8.91
C ARG A 29 -9.71 -2.64 -7.64
N PRO A 30 -10.55 -2.24 -6.67
CA PRO A 30 -11.36 -1.03 -6.44
C PRO A 30 -10.71 -0.01 -5.48
N VAL A 31 -11.42 1.07 -5.10
CA VAL A 31 -10.98 2.26 -4.31
C VAL A 31 -10.00 1.98 -3.15
N ARG A 32 -10.10 0.82 -2.49
CA ARG A 32 -9.32 0.48 -1.28
C ARG A 32 -8.10 -0.40 -1.53
N ASN A 33 -7.93 -1.00 -2.71
CA ASN A 33 -6.79 -1.86 -3.00
C ASN A 33 -5.89 -1.17 -4.03
N LEU A 34 -4.61 -1.03 -3.70
CA LEU A 34 -3.59 -0.39 -4.53
C LEU A 34 -2.46 -1.38 -4.79
N VAL A 35 -1.84 -1.29 -5.95
CA VAL A 35 -0.59 -1.97 -6.29
C VAL A 35 0.50 -0.91 -6.29
N LEU A 36 1.53 -1.12 -5.48
CA LEU A 36 2.60 -0.16 -5.23
C LEU A 36 3.96 -0.83 -5.40
N SER A 37 4.94 -0.06 -5.88
CA SER A 37 6.34 -0.50 -5.84
C SER A 37 6.92 -0.43 -4.43
N THR A 38 8.06 -1.09 -4.22
CA THR A 38 8.90 -0.99 -3.01
C THR A 38 9.20 0.47 -2.64
N ASP A 39 9.58 1.31 -3.59
CA ASP A 39 9.89 2.73 -3.34
C ASP A 39 8.65 3.57 -3.01
N GLN A 40 7.51 3.26 -3.63
CA GLN A 40 6.23 3.88 -3.27
C GLN A 40 5.81 3.51 -1.84
N LEU A 41 6.02 2.25 -1.45
CA LEU A 41 5.76 1.81 -0.07
C LEU A 41 6.66 2.50 0.95
N LYS A 42 7.95 2.72 0.65
CA LYS A 42 8.84 3.53 1.51
C LYS A 42 8.28 4.94 1.70
N THR A 43 7.90 5.60 0.61
CA THR A 43 7.36 6.97 0.63
C THR A 43 6.08 7.05 1.49
N ILE A 44 5.18 6.08 1.35
CA ILE A 44 3.92 6.02 2.11
C ILE A 44 4.17 5.72 3.59
N LYS A 45 5.17 4.88 3.89
CA LYS A 45 5.61 4.58 5.27
C LYS A 45 6.14 5.85 5.94
N GLU A 46 7.01 6.60 5.26
CA GLU A 46 7.56 7.87 5.75
C GLU A 46 6.46 8.92 5.98
N ALA A 47 5.42 8.92 5.13
CA ALA A 47 4.23 9.75 5.32
C ALA A 47 3.31 9.30 6.47
N GLY A 48 3.63 8.19 7.16
CA GLY A 48 2.87 7.68 8.29
C GLY A 48 1.51 7.09 7.92
N ILE A 49 1.29 6.73 6.66
CA ILE A 49 0.00 6.24 6.18
C ILE A 49 -0.06 4.72 6.39
N PRO A 50 -1.05 4.21 7.15
CA PRO A 50 -1.15 2.78 7.40
C PRO A 50 -1.69 2.04 6.17
N VAL A 51 -0.96 1.01 5.75
CA VAL A 51 -1.38 0.06 4.71
C VAL A 51 -1.56 -1.34 5.30
N TYR A 52 -2.37 -2.16 4.64
CA TYR A 52 -2.81 -3.45 5.13
C TYR A 52 -2.58 -4.53 4.08
N PRO A 53 -2.38 -5.80 4.47
CA PRO A 53 -2.32 -6.89 3.51
C PRO A 53 -3.68 -7.06 2.81
N VAL A 54 -3.64 -7.32 1.50
CA VAL A 54 -4.85 -7.75 0.78
C VAL A 54 -5.12 -9.20 1.13
N SER A 55 -6.38 -9.50 1.47
CA SER A 55 -6.77 -10.88 1.72
C SER A 55 -7.21 -11.57 0.43
N ALA A 56 -6.77 -12.81 0.23
CA ALA A 56 -7.16 -13.65 -0.90
C ALA A 56 -8.68 -13.94 -0.94
N ASN A 57 -9.37 -13.85 0.20
CA ASN A 57 -10.82 -14.07 0.29
C ASN A 57 -11.67 -12.80 0.08
N GLY A 58 -11.06 -11.68 -0.33
CA GLY A 58 -11.74 -10.40 -0.53
C GLY A 58 -12.11 -9.64 0.75
N LYS A 59 -11.88 -10.21 1.94
CA LYS A 59 -12.07 -9.55 3.24
C LYS A 59 -10.72 -9.07 3.77
N ASN A 60 -10.35 -7.84 3.44
CA ASN A 60 -9.12 -7.23 3.95
C ASN A 60 -9.12 -7.20 5.48
N ASP A 61 -8.07 -7.71 6.12
CA ASP A 61 -7.91 -7.67 7.56
C ASP A 61 -7.29 -6.33 7.98
N PHE A 62 -8.14 -5.42 8.47
CA PHE A 62 -7.70 -4.10 8.95
C PHE A 62 -7.22 -4.10 10.41
N ARG A 63 -7.14 -5.27 11.06
CA ARG A 63 -6.61 -5.39 12.43
C ARG A 63 -5.09 -5.50 12.43
N LYS A 64 -4.51 -5.99 11.34
CA LYS A 64 -3.07 -6.17 11.18
C LYS A 64 -2.51 -5.21 10.13
N LYS A 65 -1.68 -4.26 10.56
CA LYS A 65 -0.92 -3.40 9.64
C LYS A 65 0.09 -4.26 8.89
N LEU A 66 0.30 -3.93 7.62
CA LEU A 66 1.38 -4.54 6.83
C LEU A 66 2.72 -4.05 7.37
N ASP A 67 3.62 -4.98 7.66
CA ASP A 67 5.01 -4.65 7.96
C ASP A 67 5.76 -4.37 6.65
N ILE A 68 5.84 -3.08 6.30
CA ILE A 68 6.46 -2.62 5.05
C ILE A 68 7.96 -2.98 5.01
N ASP A 69 8.67 -2.99 6.15
CA ASP A 69 10.11 -3.31 6.17
C ASP A 69 10.37 -4.77 5.82
N SER A 70 9.56 -5.66 6.39
CA SER A 70 9.63 -7.09 6.09
C SER A 70 9.31 -7.37 4.61
N VAL A 71 8.30 -6.68 4.07
CA VAL A 71 7.94 -6.79 2.64
C VAL A 71 9.09 -6.31 1.74
N ILE A 72 9.69 -5.15 2.02
CA ILE A 72 10.81 -4.62 1.24
C ILE A 72 12.02 -5.57 1.33
N LYS A 73 12.29 -6.13 2.51
CA LYS A 73 13.41 -7.07 2.72
C LYS A 73 13.25 -8.38 1.95
N HIS A 74 12.01 -8.84 1.75
CA HIS A 74 11.71 -10.06 0.97
C HIS A 74 11.58 -9.80 -0.54
N HIS A 75 11.50 -8.52 -0.93
CA HIS A 75 11.50 -8.08 -2.31
C HIS A 75 12.59 -7.03 -2.55
N PRO A 76 13.89 -7.37 -2.30
CA PRO A 76 14.98 -6.50 -2.69
C PRO A 76 15.02 -6.50 -4.23
N ASP A 77 15.01 -5.31 -4.81
CA ASP A 77 15.04 -5.13 -6.25
C ASP A 77 16.32 -5.65 -6.91
#